data_AF-Q7SB01-F1
#
_entry.id   AF-Q7SB01-F1
#
_cell.length_a   1.000
_cell.length_b   1.000
_cell.length_c   1.000
_cell.angle_alpha   90.00
_cell.angle_beta   90.00
_cell.angle_gamma   90.00
#
_symmetry.space_group_name_H-M   'P 1'
#
loop_
_entity.id
_entity.type
_entity.pdbx_description
1 polymer ?
#
loop_
_entity_poly.entity_id
_entity_poly.type
_entity_poly.pdbx_seq_one_letter_code
_entity_poly.pdbx_strand_id
1 'polypeptide(L)'
;MAQGRQATKKSVDVLQAIPTKTHMALVELQERGILKGLISQNCDGLHRRSGIRADMISELHGNTNIEHCKNCGKEFLRDFYAVAPDNRPLHDHRTGRKCPICLTQPLHDTIIHFSEDLPLGPWSRAEAHCEKADLCLVLGSSLTVTPANELPQLVGERAAAQRKKQQTQQPDTDLVICNLQDTDLDYLCPSPDHRIYARADDLMERVMHYLSLPVPNFYVRRRLIVGTDVDPNPAGGRHVVTVKGVDEDNSTPASFLRTVKLVTAGGRPRIVKTEPFVLGWRGKIGEMEEEQNGSLAECRADEVRVKSETLTLGLEFMGNYGEPSFELQHTVRVSMPDNESDPETSQHRQVASTVYELVYNPRNGTWVGSLYM
;
A
#
# COMPACT_ATOMS: atom_id res chain seq x y z
N MET A 1 -10.64 -33.60 0.93
CA MET A 1 -11.94 -33.07 0.49
C MET A 1 -12.50 -32.20 1.61
N ALA A 2 -12.64 -30.89 1.39
CA ALA A 2 -13.16 -29.98 2.41
C ALA A 2 -14.62 -30.34 2.72
N GLN A 3 -14.90 -30.77 3.96
CA GLN A 3 -16.27 -30.92 4.43
C GLN A 3 -16.91 -29.54 4.49
N GLY A 4 -17.92 -29.34 3.65
CA GLY A 4 -18.63 -28.07 3.48
C GLY A 4 -19.28 -27.60 4.78
N ARG A 5 -18.74 -26.52 5.35
CA ARG A 5 -19.53 -25.65 6.22
C ARG A 5 -20.39 -24.76 5.33
N GLN A 6 -21.70 -24.75 5.60
CA GLN A 6 -22.62 -23.79 5.01
C GLN A 6 -22.11 -22.37 5.29
N ALA A 7 -21.72 -21.65 4.24
CA ALA A 7 -21.32 -20.25 4.32
C ALA A 7 -22.56 -19.39 4.62
N THR A 8 -22.81 -19.09 5.89
CA THR A 8 -23.93 -18.24 6.34
C THR A 8 -23.62 -16.74 6.32
N LYS A 9 -22.48 -16.33 5.73
CA LYS A 9 -22.12 -14.92 5.53
C LYS A 9 -22.05 -14.60 4.04
N LYS A 10 -22.61 -13.44 3.68
CA LYS A 10 -22.45 -12.80 2.36
C LYS A 10 -20.95 -12.76 2.04
N SER A 11 -20.54 -13.38 0.94
CA SER A 11 -19.14 -13.35 0.49
C SER A 11 -18.73 -11.90 0.22
N VAL A 12 -17.66 -11.46 0.87
CA VAL A 12 -17.05 -10.15 0.60
C VAL A 12 -16.11 -10.32 -0.59
N ASP A 13 -16.13 -9.37 -1.53
CA ASP A 13 -15.14 -9.32 -2.60
C ASP A 13 -13.73 -9.21 -2.00
N VAL A 14 -12.74 -9.93 -2.50
CA VAL A 14 -11.36 -9.88 -1.98
C VAL A 14 -10.78 -8.46 -2.08
N LEU A 15 -11.19 -7.67 -3.07
CA LEU A 15 -10.80 -6.26 -3.16
C LEU A 15 -11.33 -5.45 -1.97
N GLN A 16 -12.49 -5.81 -1.44
CA GLN A 16 -13.13 -5.21 -0.26
C GLN A 16 -12.77 -5.87 1.06
N ALA A 17 -11.98 -6.95 1.03
CA ALA A 17 -11.52 -7.59 2.24
C ALA A 17 -10.60 -6.64 3.04
N ILE A 18 -10.81 -6.59 4.35
CA ILE A 18 -9.94 -5.87 5.28
C ILE A 18 -9.09 -6.85 6.08
N PRO A 19 -7.83 -6.52 6.41
CA PRO A 19 -6.98 -7.32 7.26
C PRO A 19 -7.67 -7.76 8.56
N THR A 20 -7.49 -9.03 8.91
CA THR A 20 -8.03 -9.60 10.16
C THR A 20 -7.23 -9.14 11.37
N LYS A 21 -7.67 -9.52 12.58
CA LYS A 21 -6.92 -9.21 13.80
C LYS A 21 -5.56 -9.88 13.80
N THR A 22 -5.45 -11.10 13.27
CA THR A 22 -4.16 -11.79 13.06
C THR A 22 -3.22 -10.98 12.18
N HIS A 23 -3.68 -10.46 11.05
CA HIS A 23 -2.87 -9.63 10.17
C HIS A 23 -2.35 -8.38 10.91
N MET A 24 -3.24 -7.68 11.62
CA MET A 24 -2.86 -6.48 12.36
C MET A 24 -1.96 -6.78 13.57
N ALA A 25 -2.13 -7.93 14.23
CA ALA A 25 -1.22 -8.38 15.28
C ALA A 25 0.20 -8.60 14.73
N LEU A 26 0.32 -9.23 13.56
CA LEU A 26 1.61 -9.43 12.89
C LEU A 26 2.29 -8.10 12.52
N VAL A 27 1.51 -7.07 12.15
CA VAL A 27 2.03 -5.71 11.92
C VAL A 27 2.62 -5.14 13.21
N GLU A 28 1.90 -5.18 14.34
CA GLU A 28 2.47 -4.70 15.61
C GLU A 28 3.72 -5.50 16.01
N LEU A 29 3.72 -6.83 15.84
CA LEU A 29 4.88 -7.66 16.15
C LEU A 29 6.09 -7.33 15.25
N GLN A 30 5.86 -6.95 13.98
CA GLN A 30 6.90 -6.41 13.09
C GLN A 30 7.44 -5.09 13.63
N GLU A 31 6.58 -4.14 13.99
CA GLU A 31 7.01 -2.81 14.48
C GLU A 31 7.78 -2.90 15.81
N ARG A 32 7.48 -3.91 16.64
CA ARG A 32 8.24 -4.21 17.87
C ARG A 32 9.53 -4.99 17.61
N GLY A 33 9.78 -5.42 16.38
CA GLY A 33 10.92 -6.26 16.02
C GLY A 33 10.85 -7.67 16.61
N ILE A 34 9.68 -8.13 17.05
CA ILE A 34 9.47 -9.49 17.57
C ILE A 34 9.34 -10.47 16.39
N LEU A 35 8.54 -10.11 15.39
CA LEU A 35 8.44 -10.88 14.15
C LEU A 35 9.71 -10.68 13.31
N LYS A 36 10.44 -11.75 13.03
CA LYS A 36 11.70 -11.70 12.26
C LYS A 36 11.51 -11.91 10.76
N GLY A 37 10.46 -12.62 10.38
CA GLY A 37 10.09 -12.85 8.99
C GLY A 37 8.70 -13.49 8.91
N LEU A 38 8.00 -13.23 7.82
CA LEU A 38 6.69 -13.77 7.54
C LEU A 38 6.73 -14.58 6.24
N ILE A 39 6.30 -15.83 6.29
CA ILE A 39 6.20 -16.70 5.12
C ILE A 39 4.71 -16.91 4.85
N SER A 40 4.25 -16.54 3.65
CA SER A 40 2.83 -16.62 3.28
C SER A 40 2.62 -17.48 2.04
N GLN A 41 1.60 -18.34 2.12
CA GLN A 41 1.06 -19.09 0.98
C GLN A 41 -0.17 -18.39 0.37
N ASN A 42 -0.67 -17.32 1.00
CA ASN A 42 -1.86 -16.61 0.56
C ASN A 42 -1.53 -15.65 -0.60
N CYS A 43 -2.42 -15.60 -1.59
CA CYS A 43 -2.33 -14.66 -2.72
C CYS A 43 -3.26 -13.44 -2.59
N ASP A 44 -4.02 -13.33 -1.49
CA ASP A 44 -5.06 -12.30 -1.28
C ASP A 44 -4.53 -10.87 -1.06
N GLY A 45 -3.22 -10.72 -0.88
CA GLY A 45 -2.52 -9.45 -0.70
C GLY A 45 -2.76 -8.76 0.65
N LEU A 46 -3.50 -9.36 1.59
CA LEU A 46 -3.90 -8.71 2.84
C LEU A 46 -2.71 -8.42 3.77
N HIS A 47 -1.65 -9.23 3.76
CA HIS A 47 -0.45 -8.94 4.54
C HIS A 47 0.25 -7.65 4.09
N ARG A 48 0.45 -7.48 2.78
CA ARG A 48 1.08 -6.26 2.22
C ARG A 48 0.18 -5.05 2.48
N ARG A 49 -1.13 -5.20 2.24
CA ARG A 49 -2.13 -4.16 2.47
C ARG A 49 -2.28 -3.78 3.94
N SER A 50 -2.00 -4.69 4.89
CA SER A 50 -2.05 -4.37 6.32
C SER A 50 -0.87 -3.53 6.81
N GLY A 51 0.20 -3.42 6.01
CA GLY A 51 1.44 -2.72 6.38
C GLY A 51 2.61 -3.63 6.73
N ILE A 52 2.54 -4.95 6.44
CA ILE A 52 3.74 -5.79 6.50
C ILE A 52 4.70 -5.34 5.41
N ARG A 53 5.95 -5.03 5.78
CA ARG A 53 6.96 -4.48 4.85
C ARG A 53 7.44 -5.54 3.86
N ALA A 54 7.91 -5.09 2.70
CA ALA A 54 8.24 -5.96 1.57
C ALA A 54 9.42 -6.88 1.87
N ASP A 55 10.39 -6.34 2.62
CA ASP A 55 11.59 -7.02 3.07
C ASP A 55 11.31 -8.06 4.16
N MET A 56 10.17 -7.96 4.86
CA MET A 56 9.79 -8.85 5.97
C MET A 56 8.97 -10.06 5.53
N ILE A 57 8.52 -10.12 4.28
CA ILE A 57 7.61 -11.15 3.79
C ILE A 57 8.17 -11.94 2.59
N SER A 58 7.90 -13.24 2.60
CA SER A 58 8.08 -14.16 1.50
C SER A 58 6.71 -14.67 1.03
N GLU A 59 6.19 -14.08 -0.04
CA GLU A 59 4.94 -14.50 -0.69
C GLU A 59 5.24 -15.62 -1.69
N LEU A 60 5.07 -16.87 -1.25
CA LEU A 60 5.53 -18.04 -2.02
C LEU A 60 4.71 -18.29 -3.28
N HIS A 61 3.40 -18.03 -3.23
CA HIS A 61 2.48 -18.28 -4.36
C HIS A 61 2.11 -16.98 -5.11
N GLY A 62 2.86 -15.91 -4.88
CA GLY A 62 2.56 -14.60 -5.44
C GLY A 62 1.46 -13.85 -4.73
N ASN A 63 1.07 -12.73 -5.32
CA ASN A 63 0.10 -11.80 -4.76
C ASN A 63 -0.78 -11.23 -5.88
N THR A 64 -2.10 -11.40 -5.74
CA THR A 64 -3.08 -10.96 -6.74
C THR A 64 -3.15 -9.45 -6.92
N ASN A 65 -2.56 -8.68 -6.02
CA ASN A 65 -2.48 -7.22 -6.06
C ASN A 65 -1.10 -6.71 -6.51
N ILE A 66 -0.12 -7.56 -6.80
CA ILE A 66 1.22 -7.14 -7.20
C ILE A 66 1.47 -7.46 -8.67
N GLU A 67 1.94 -6.45 -9.39
CA GLU A 67 2.60 -6.61 -10.68
C GLU A 67 4.00 -5.99 -10.65
N HIS A 68 4.91 -6.49 -11.47
CA HIS A 68 6.29 -6.03 -11.49
C HIS A 68 6.81 -5.83 -12.91
N CYS A 69 7.82 -4.97 -13.04
CA CYS A 69 8.54 -4.76 -14.29
C CYS A 69 9.79 -5.62 -14.32
N LYS A 70 9.88 -6.58 -15.26
CA LYS A 70 11.09 -7.40 -15.43
C LYS A 70 12.34 -6.62 -15.85
N ASN A 71 12.17 -5.40 -16.38
CA ASN A 71 13.30 -4.56 -16.82
C ASN A 71 13.92 -3.74 -15.68
N CYS A 72 13.11 -3.05 -14.86
CA CYS A 72 13.63 -2.23 -13.75
C CYS A 72 13.50 -2.88 -12.39
N GLY A 73 12.87 -4.05 -12.29
CA GLY A 73 12.63 -4.76 -11.03
C GLY A 73 11.58 -4.10 -10.11
N LYS A 74 10.99 -2.96 -10.49
CA LYS A 74 10.01 -2.28 -9.65
C LYS A 74 8.72 -3.09 -9.53
N GLU A 75 8.30 -3.31 -8.29
CA GLU A 75 7.00 -3.85 -7.93
C GLU A 75 5.99 -2.73 -7.71
N PHE A 76 4.73 -3.01 -8.06
CA PHE A 76 3.61 -2.09 -7.91
C PHE A 76 2.49 -2.83 -7.17
N LEU A 77 2.23 -2.42 -5.93
CA LEU A 77 1.05 -2.87 -5.19
C LEU A 77 -0.17 -2.08 -5.66
N ARG A 78 -1.23 -2.79 -6.06
CA ARG A 78 -2.47 -2.23 -6.61
C ARG A 78 -3.63 -2.52 -5.67
N ASP A 79 -4.61 -1.64 -5.64
CA ASP A 79 -5.87 -1.94 -4.92
C ASP A 79 -6.85 -2.79 -5.74
N PHE A 80 -6.45 -3.21 -6.94
CA PHE A 80 -7.23 -4.03 -7.85
C PHE A 80 -6.44 -5.29 -8.21
N TYR A 81 -7.10 -6.25 -8.87
CA TYR A 81 -6.43 -7.45 -9.35
C TYR A 81 -5.38 -7.11 -10.39
N ALA A 82 -4.12 -7.32 -10.03
CA ALA A 82 -2.95 -7.08 -10.83
C ALA A 82 -2.51 -8.32 -11.62
N VAL A 83 -3.44 -9.22 -11.97
CA VAL A 83 -3.19 -10.50 -12.64
C VAL A 83 -3.32 -10.43 -14.16
N ALA A 84 -2.73 -11.38 -14.88
CA ALA A 84 -2.94 -11.57 -16.30
C ALA A 84 -4.42 -11.84 -16.61
N PRO A 85 -4.97 -11.27 -17.71
CA PRO A 85 -6.34 -11.56 -18.12
C PRO A 85 -6.53 -13.02 -18.58
N ASP A 86 -7.70 -13.60 -18.30
CA ASP A 86 -8.06 -14.98 -18.63
C ASP A 86 -8.01 -15.34 -20.13
N ASN A 87 -7.94 -14.33 -21.01
CA ASN A 87 -7.85 -14.54 -22.46
C ASN A 87 -6.41 -14.81 -22.96
N ARG A 88 -5.46 -14.94 -22.03
CA ARG A 88 -4.05 -15.27 -22.32
C ARG A 88 -3.75 -16.75 -22.03
N PRO A 89 -2.67 -17.30 -22.60
CA PRO A 89 -2.15 -18.60 -22.17
C PRO A 89 -1.85 -18.60 -20.67
N LEU A 90 -2.04 -19.75 -20.00
CA LEU A 90 -1.93 -19.88 -18.54
C LEU A 90 -0.62 -19.31 -17.95
N HIS A 91 0.51 -19.51 -18.62
CA HIS A 91 1.84 -19.09 -18.16
C HIS A 91 2.27 -17.72 -18.75
N ASP A 92 1.33 -16.97 -19.36
CA ASP A 92 1.58 -15.61 -19.83
C ASP A 92 1.16 -14.58 -18.78
N HIS A 93 2.07 -14.30 -17.85
CA HIS A 93 1.87 -13.35 -16.74
C HIS A 93 1.72 -11.88 -17.16
N ARG A 94 1.70 -11.53 -18.46
CA ARG A 94 1.59 -10.13 -18.89
C ARG A 94 0.23 -9.56 -18.51
N THR A 95 0.23 -8.54 -17.66
CA THR A 95 -1.00 -7.94 -17.14
C THR A 95 -1.74 -7.04 -18.13
N GLY A 96 -1.13 -6.77 -19.30
CA GLY A 96 -1.62 -5.82 -20.29
C GLY A 96 -1.31 -4.36 -19.96
N ARG A 97 -0.72 -4.07 -18.80
CA ARG A 97 -0.26 -2.73 -18.41
C ARG A 97 1.23 -2.54 -18.73
N LYS A 98 1.64 -1.28 -18.86
CA LYS A 98 3.04 -0.89 -19.08
C LYS A 98 3.61 -0.27 -17.81
N CYS A 99 4.90 -0.49 -17.59
CA CYS A 99 5.62 0.09 -16.47
C CYS A 99 5.63 1.62 -16.60
N PRO A 100 5.11 2.38 -15.61
CA PRO A 100 5.10 3.84 -15.68
C PRO A 100 6.50 4.46 -15.56
N ILE A 101 7.49 3.70 -15.10
CA ILE A 101 8.89 4.15 -14.98
C ILE A 101 9.64 3.92 -16.30
N CYS A 102 9.49 2.74 -16.90
CA CYS A 102 10.16 2.40 -18.17
C CYS A 102 9.36 2.82 -19.42
N LEU A 103 8.09 3.20 -19.23
CA LEU A 103 7.09 3.63 -20.22
C LEU A 103 6.65 2.59 -21.27
N THR A 104 7.55 1.73 -21.73
CA THR A 104 7.30 0.80 -22.84
C THR A 104 7.23 -0.66 -22.39
N GLN A 105 7.87 -1.00 -21.28
CA GLN A 105 8.03 -2.38 -20.81
C GLN A 105 6.74 -2.93 -20.20
N PRO A 106 6.33 -4.18 -20.53
CA PRO A 106 5.13 -4.78 -19.97
C PRO A 106 5.31 -5.13 -18.49
N LEU A 107 4.25 -4.95 -17.72
CA LEU A 107 4.14 -5.45 -16.36
C LEU A 107 3.69 -6.91 -16.35
N HIS A 108 4.18 -7.65 -15.36
CA HIS A 108 3.85 -9.05 -15.17
C HIS A 108 3.28 -9.25 -13.77
N ASP A 109 2.28 -10.12 -13.63
CA ASP A 109 1.81 -10.52 -12.31
C ASP A 109 2.83 -11.41 -11.60
N THR A 110 2.50 -11.80 -10.37
CA THR A 110 3.36 -12.61 -9.51
C THR A 110 2.75 -13.97 -9.18
N ILE A 111 1.55 -14.27 -9.68
CA ILE A 111 0.81 -15.48 -9.30
C ILE A 111 1.53 -16.71 -9.82
N ILE A 112 1.67 -17.70 -8.95
CA ILE A 112 2.26 -18.99 -9.32
C ILE A 112 1.13 -19.95 -9.69
N HIS A 113 1.16 -20.44 -10.94
CA HIS A 113 0.24 -21.45 -11.42
C HIS A 113 0.78 -22.86 -11.17
N PHE A 114 -0.10 -23.86 -11.29
CA PHE A 114 0.33 -25.26 -11.20
C PHE A 114 1.41 -25.56 -12.25
N SER A 115 2.42 -26.32 -11.84
CA SER A 115 3.60 -26.66 -12.65
C SER A 115 4.60 -25.53 -12.87
N GLU A 116 4.45 -24.39 -12.19
CA GLU A 116 5.49 -23.36 -12.11
C GLU A 116 6.34 -23.53 -10.85
N ASP A 117 7.60 -23.13 -10.95
CA ASP A 117 8.51 -23.09 -9.81
C ASP A 117 8.15 -21.94 -8.87
N LEU A 118 8.34 -22.15 -7.56
CA LEU A 118 8.25 -21.06 -6.59
C LEU A 118 9.33 -20.00 -6.88
N PRO A 119 9.05 -18.71 -6.58
CA PRO A 119 9.99 -17.64 -6.86
C PRO A 119 11.23 -17.76 -5.97
N LEU A 120 12.41 -17.87 -6.60
CA LEU A 120 13.69 -18.10 -5.91
C LEU A 120 13.98 -17.07 -4.81
N GLY A 121 13.71 -15.79 -5.05
CA GLY A 121 13.97 -14.72 -4.07
C GLY A 121 13.19 -14.89 -2.76
N PRO A 122 11.85 -14.90 -2.80
CA PRO A 122 11.02 -15.22 -1.63
C PRO A 122 11.36 -16.57 -0.98
N TRP A 123 11.62 -17.61 -1.78
CA TRP A 123 12.01 -18.92 -1.27
C TRP A 123 13.31 -18.88 -0.46
N SER A 124 14.39 -18.37 -1.02
CA SER A 124 15.69 -18.27 -0.34
C SER A 124 15.61 -17.41 0.93
N ARG A 125 14.80 -16.33 0.93
CA ARG A 125 14.57 -15.54 2.16
C ARG A 125 13.80 -16.34 3.22
N ALA A 126 12.81 -17.13 2.80
CA ALA A 126 12.02 -17.96 3.71
C ALA A 126 12.89 -19.03 4.36
N GLU A 127 13.69 -19.73 3.55
CA GLU A 127 14.66 -20.73 4.01
C GLU A 127 15.66 -20.12 5.01
N ALA A 128 16.28 -18.98 4.67
CA ALA A 128 17.21 -18.29 5.56
C ALA A 128 16.58 -17.83 6.89
N HIS A 129 15.27 -17.51 6.91
CA HIS A 129 14.55 -17.24 8.15
C HIS A 129 14.29 -18.51 8.95
N CYS A 130 13.85 -19.59 8.32
CA CYS A 130 13.65 -20.90 8.97
C CYS A 130 14.96 -21.42 9.60
N GLU A 131 16.08 -21.30 8.90
CA GLU A 131 17.41 -21.66 9.41
C GLU A 131 17.83 -20.87 10.65
N LYS A 132 17.31 -19.66 10.86
CA LYS A 132 17.67 -18.82 12.02
C LYS A 132 16.61 -18.78 13.11
N ALA A 133 15.41 -19.28 12.82
CA ALA A 133 14.27 -19.19 13.72
C ALA A 133 14.50 -19.96 15.02
N ASP A 134 14.31 -19.28 16.14
CA ASP A 134 14.12 -19.86 17.48
C ASP A 134 12.66 -20.30 17.69
N LEU A 135 11.71 -19.72 16.97
CA LEU A 135 10.32 -20.13 16.93
C LEU A 135 9.72 -20.00 15.52
N CYS A 136 9.09 -21.08 15.05
CA CYS A 136 8.21 -21.07 13.90
C CYS A 136 6.75 -21.27 14.35
N LEU A 137 5.92 -20.26 14.12
CA LEU A 137 4.49 -20.30 14.40
C LEU A 137 3.70 -20.41 13.09
N VAL A 138 3.06 -21.56 12.86
CA VAL A 138 2.16 -21.77 11.72
C VAL A 138 0.74 -21.35 12.11
N LEU A 139 0.13 -20.50 11.30
CA LEU A 139 -1.24 -20.01 11.49
C LEU A 139 -2.10 -20.36 10.29
N GLY A 140 -3.09 -21.24 10.48
CA GLY A 140 -4.17 -21.45 9.50
C GLY A 140 -3.73 -22.10 8.17
N SER A 141 -2.73 -22.98 8.20
CA SER A 141 -2.33 -23.79 7.04
C SER A 141 -2.50 -25.28 7.34
N SER A 142 -2.99 -26.04 6.35
CA SER A 142 -3.03 -27.52 6.42
C SER A 142 -1.66 -28.16 6.22
N LEU A 143 -0.68 -27.39 5.72
CA LEU A 143 0.70 -27.86 5.46
C LEU A 143 0.78 -29.03 4.46
N THR A 144 -0.15 -29.08 3.49
CA THR A 144 -0.26 -30.15 2.49
C THR A 144 0.41 -29.82 1.16
N VAL A 145 0.84 -28.57 0.94
CA VAL A 145 1.36 -28.09 -0.35
C VAL A 145 2.88 -28.03 -0.32
N THR A 146 3.51 -28.88 -1.11
CA THR A 146 4.95 -28.90 -1.34
C THR A 146 5.34 -27.95 -2.47
N PRO A 147 6.48 -27.23 -2.37
CA PRO A 147 7.49 -27.30 -1.30
C PRO A 147 7.23 -26.34 -0.13
N ALA A 148 6.14 -25.57 -0.12
CA ALA A 148 5.88 -24.59 0.94
C ALA A 148 5.80 -25.18 2.36
N ASN A 149 5.35 -26.43 2.51
CA ASN A 149 5.30 -27.15 3.78
C ASN A 149 6.66 -27.65 4.28
N GLU A 150 7.68 -27.72 3.42
CA GLU A 150 9.03 -28.16 3.79
C GLU A 150 9.72 -27.13 4.71
N LEU A 151 9.34 -25.85 4.61
CA LEU A 151 9.89 -24.76 5.43
C LEU A 151 9.60 -24.93 6.94
N PRO A 152 8.34 -25.11 7.39
CA PRO A 152 8.08 -25.43 8.79
C PRO A 152 8.55 -26.84 9.17
N GLN A 153 8.56 -27.80 8.23
CA GLN A 153 9.10 -29.15 8.48
C GLN A 153 10.57 -29.10 8.87
N LEU A 154 11.40 -28.33 8.16
CA LEU A 154 12.81 -28.12 8.47
C LEU A 154 13.01 -27.65 9.92
N VAL A 155 12.19 -26.70 10.39
CA VAL A 155 12.26 -26.18 11.76
C VAL A 155 11.85 -27.25 12.77
N GLY A 156 10.75 -27.96 12.53
CA GLY A 156 10.23 -29.01 13.42
C GLY A 156 11.19 -30.19 13.55
N GLU A 157 11.77 -30.66 12.45
CA GLU A 157 12.76 -31.74 12.45
C GLU A 157 14.03 -31.36 13.23
N ARG A 158 14.50 -30.11 13.05
CA ARG A 158 15.63 -29.58 13.82
C ARG A 158 15.32 -29.51 15.31
N ALA A 159 14.13 -29.03 15.68
CA ALA A 159 13.68 -28.99 17.07
C ALA A 159 13.66 -30.41 17.69
N ALA A 160 13.09 -31.38 16.97
CA ALA A 160 13.05 -32.78 17.40
C ALA A 160 14.46 -33.38 17.58
N ALA A 161 15.39 -33.09 16.65
CA ALA A 161 16.77 -33.51 16.75
C ALA A 161 17.50 -32.90 17.96
N GLN A 162 17.27 -31.61 18.23
CA GLN A 162 17.85 -30.91 19.39
C GLN A 162 17.35 -31.49 20.71
N ARG A 163 16.03 -31.71 20.86
CA ARG A 163 15.45 -32.35 22.06
C ARG A 163 16.10 -33.71 22.35
N LYS A 164 16.26 -34.55 21.32
CA LYS A 164 16.90 -35.86 21.44
C LYS A 164 18.38 -35.76 21.82
N LYS A 165 19.14 -34.87 21.18
CA LYS A 165 20.59 -34.71 21.39
C LYS A 165 20.91 -34.09 22.75
N GLN A 166 20.14 -33.09 23.17
CA GLN A 166 20.36 -32.33 24.40
C GLN A 166 19.59 -32.93 25.60
N GLN A 167 18.71 -33.92 25.39
CA GLN A 167 17.81 -34.47 26.41
C GLN A 167 17.01 -33.37 27.14
N THR A 168 16.54 -32.38 26.38
CA THR A 168 15.78 -31.21 26.87
C THR A 168 14.36 -31.23 26.34
N GLN A 169 13.43 -30.63 27.10
CA GLN A 169 12.09 -30.30 26.60
C GLN A 169 12.05 -28.95 25.88
N GLN A 170 13.05 -28.09 26.11
CA GLN A 170 13.17 -26.75 25.55
C GLN A 170 14.39 -26.71 24.62
N PRO A 171 14.20 -27.01 23.32
CA PRO A 171 15.24 -26.82 22.31
C PRO A 171 15.50 -25.33 22.04
N ASP A 172 16.58 -25.03 21.32
CA ASP A 172 16.90 -23.67 20.88
C ASP A 172 15.96 -23.17 19.77
N THR A 173 15.22 -24.08 19.15
CA THR A 173 14.27 -23.82 18.06
C THR A 173 12.99 -24.61 18.27
N ASP A 174 11.82 -24.02 18.02
CA ASP A 174 10.54 -24.71 18.19
C ASP A 174 9.56 -24.50 17.03
N LEU A 175 8.61 -25.43 16.90
CA LEU A 175 7.51 -25.41 15.93
C LEU A 175 6.17 -25.49 16.68
N VAL A 176 5.36 -24.44 16.52
CA VAL A 176 3.99 -24.35 17.03
C VAL A 176 3.03 -24.26 15.86
N ILE A 177 2.00 -25.10 15.84
CA ILE A 177 1.01 -25.16 14.78
C ILE A 177 -0.37 -24.80 15.35
N CYS A 178 -0.93 -23.70 14.86
CA CYS A 178 -2.31 -23.30 15.13
C CYS A 178 -3.17 -23.47 13.88
N ASN A 179 -3.97 -24.52 13.85
CA ASN A 179 -4.94 -24.78 12.78
C ASN A 179 -6.18 -25.49 13.33
N LEU A 180 -7.35 -25.24 12.73
CA LEU A 180 -8.60 -25.89 13.14
C LEU A 180 -8.67 -27.37 12.75
N GLN A 181 -7.97 -27.73 11.67
CA GLN A 181 -7.90 -29.10 11.15
C GLN A 181 -6.54 -29.69 11.47
N ASP A 182 -6.46 -31.01 11.49
CA ASP A 182 -5.16 -31.71 11.54
C ASP A 182 -4.27 -31.27 10.37
N THR A 183 -2.97 -31.29 10.60
CA THR A 183 -1.96 -30.97 9.58
C THR A 183 -1.01 -32.14 9.40
N ASP A 184 -0.39 -32.23 8.21
CA ASP A 184 0.55 -33.30 7.90
C ASP A 184 1.81 -33.28 8.80
N LEU A 185 2.07 -32.16 9.48
CA LEU A 185 3.23 -31.97 10.36
C LEU A 185 2.90 -32.00 11.86
N ASP A 186 1.67 -32.38 12.24
CA ASP A 186 1.27 -32.43 13.66
C ASP A 186 2.17 -33.34 14.50
N TYR A 187 2.77 -34.38 13.89
CA TYR A 187 3.70 -35.30 14.55
C TYR A 187 5.02 -34.67 14.99
N LEU A 188 5.37 -33.48 14.48
CA LEU A 188 6.56 -32.71 14.88
C LEU A 188 6.32 -31.82 16.10
N CYS A 189 5.07 -31.60 16.49
CA CYS A 189 4.73 -30.89 17.72
C CYS A 189 4.98 -31.79 18.94
N PRO A 190 5.84 -31.40 19.90
CA PRO A 190 6.25 -32.27 21.01
C PRO A 190 5.15 -32.48 22.07
N SER A 191 4.16 -31.58 22.15
CA SER A 191 3.09 -31.64 23.13
C SER A 191 1.80 -31.00 22.59
N PRO A 192 0.64 -31.26 23.23
CA PRO A 192 -0.62 -30.59 22.90
C PRO A 192 -0.57 -29.07 22.98
N ASP A 193 0.36 -28.50 23.76
CA ASP A 193 0.52 -27.04 23.88
C ASP A 193 1.16 -26.41 22.63
N HIS A 194 1.87 -27.22 21.83
CA HIS A 194 2.47 -26.80 20.56
C HIS A 194 1.50 -26.98 19.39
N ARG A 195 0.49 -27.85 19.54
CA ARG A 195 -0.55 -28.09 18.53
C ARG A 195 -1.89 -27.51 18.98
N ILE A 196 -2.16 -26.29 18.56
CA ILE A 196 -3.30 -25.49 19.03
C ILE A 196 -4.48 -25.58 18.06
N TYR A 197 -5.60 -26.14 18.50
CA TYR A 197 -6.84 -26.20 17.72
C TYR A 197 -7.72 -24.97 17.98
N ALA A 198 -7.40 -23.86 17.32
CA ALA A 198 -8.11 -22.59 17.47
C ALA A 198 -8.19 -21.81 16.15
N ARG A 199 -9.06 -20.79 16.10
CA ARG A 199 -8.98 -19.77 15.05
C ARG A 199 -7.73 -18.93 15.29
N ALA A 200 -7.02 -18.57 14.23
CA ALA A 200 -5.81 -17.75 14.34
C ALA A 200 -6.07 -16.42 15.07
N ASP A 201 -7.22 -15.77 14.79
CA ASP A 201 -7.60 -14.53 15.50
C ASP A 201 -7.74 -14.74 17.02
N ASP A 202 -8.36 -15.84 17.47
CA ASP A 202 -8.53 -16.12 18.90
C ASP A 202 -7.17 -16.35 19.60
N LEU A 203 -6.25 -17.05 18.92
CA LEU A 203 -4.89 -17.25 19.42
C LEU A 203 -4.13 -15.93 19.48
N MET A 204 -4.07 -15.20 18.37
CA MET A 204 -3.27 -13.98 18.27
C MET A 204 -3.77 -12.88 19.19
N GLU A 205 -5.08 -12.73 19.41
CA GLU A 205 -5.59 -11.80 20.41
C GLU A 205 -5.09 -12.13 21.83
N ARG A 206 -5.04 -13.42 22.19
CA ARG A 206 -4.52 -13.87 23.50
C ARG A 206 -3.02 -13.68 23.61
N VAL A 207 -2.27 -13.98 22.55
CA VAL A 207 -0.82 -13.74 22.49
C VAL A 207 -0.51 -12.26 22.68
N MET A 208 -1.18 -11.38 21.93
CA MET A 208 -1.01 -9.94 22.04
C MET A 208 -1.37 -9.43 23.44
N HIS A 209 -2.46 -9.92 24.02
CA HIS A 209 -2.82 -9.62 25.40
C HIS A 209 -1.75 -10.05 26.41
N TYR A 210 -1.22 -11.27 26.28
CA TYR A 210 -0.15 -11.78 27.14
C TYR A 210 1.13 -10.95 27.04
N LEU A 211 1.48 -10.52 25.81
CA LEU A 211 2.62 -9.64 25.56
C LEU A 211 2.37 -8.18 25.97
N SER A 212 1.16 -7.85 26.46
CA SER A 212 0.74 -6.47 26.74
C SER A 212 0.89 -5.53 25.53
N LEU A 213 0.64 -6.05 24.33
CA LEU A 213 0.70 -5.31 23.07
C LEU A 213 -0.72 -5.10 22.51
N PRO A 214 -1.04 -3.92 21.95
CA PRO A 214 -2.33 -3.70 21.31
C PRO A 214 -2.40 -4.40 19.95
N VAL A 215 -3.60 -4.78 19.51
CA VAL A 215 -3.84 -5.10 18.10
C VAL A 215 -4.27 -3.79 17.40
N PRO A 216 -3.45 -3.22 16.50
CA PRO A 216 -3.76 -1.93 15.88
C PRO A 216 -4.99 -2.02 14.98
N ASN A 217 -5.68 -0.88 14.84
CA ASN A 217 -6.76 -0.76 13.86
C ASN A 217 -6.17 -0.68 12.44
N PHE A 218 -6.84 -1.33 11.50
CA PHE A 218 -6.54 -1.17 10.08
C PHE A 218 -7.08 0.18 9.56
N TYR A 219 -6.22 0.92 8.87
CA TYR A 219 -6.58 2.15 8.15
C TYR A 219 -6.08 2.07 6.72
N VAL A 220 -6.86 2.60 5.79
CA VAL A 220 -6.45 2.81 4.40
C VAL A 220 -5.76 4.16 4.33
N ARG A 221 -4.54 4.20 3.82
CA ARG A 221 -3.77 5.43 3.61
C ARG A 221 -3.69 5.74 2.12
N ARG A 222 -4.03 6.98 1.74
CA ARG A 222 -3.98 7.47 0.36
C ARG A 222 -3.04 8.66 0.29
N ARG A 223 -1.86 8.46 -0.32
CA ARG A 223 -0.93 9.56 -0.58
C ARG A 223 -1.14 10.10 -1.98
N LEU A 224 -1.27 11.42 -2.08
CA LEU A 224 -1.41 12.08 -3.36
C LEU A 224 -0.59 13.37 -3.40
N ILE A 225 -0.07 13.66 -4.59
CA ILE A 225 0.64 14.90 -4.89
C ILE A 225 -0.30 15.79 -5.68
N VAL A 226 -0.52 17.00 -5.17
CA VAL A 226 -1.17 18.08 -5.90
C VAL A 226 -0.09 19.04 -6.38
N GLY A 227 0.16 19.06 -7.67
CA GLY A 227 1.08 20.00 -8.33
C GLY A 227 0.32 21.12 -9.02
N THR A 228 0.89 22.32 -9.00
CA THR A 228 0.36 23.47 -9.72
C THR A 228 1.43 24.06 -10.64
N ASP A 229 1.03 24.37 -11.87
CA ASP A 229 1.91 24.88 -12.91
C ASP A 229 1.20 25.96 -13.74
N VAL A 230 1.96 26.74 -14.49
CA VAL A 230 1.45 27.66 -15.51
C VAL A 230 1.15 26.86 -16.78
N ASP A 231 0.02 27.13 -17.43
CA ASP A 231 -0.33 26.48 -18.69
C ASP A 231 0.75 26.78 -19.75
N PRO A 232 1.38 25.76 -20.36
CA PRO A 232 2.44 25.95 -21.36
C PRO A 232 1.94 26.64 -22.63
N ASN A 233 0.63 26.82 -22.80
CA ASN A 233 0.05 27.62 -23.88
C ASN A 233 -0.41 29.00 -23.33
N PRO A 234 0.40 30.06 -23.47
CA PRO A 234 0.31 31.30 -22.67
C PRO A 234 -0.85 32.25 -23.01
N ALA A 235 -1.88 31.79 -23.72
CA ALA A 235 -3.07 32.60 -24.02
C ALA A 235 -3.94 32.80 -22.76
N GLY A 236 -3.50 33.68 -21.85
CA GLY A 236 -4.34 34.36 -20.85
C GLY A 236 -4.37 33.76 -19.45
N GLY A 237 -3.23 33.71 -18.74
CA GLY A 237 -3.18 33.50 -17.28
C GLY A 237 -3.80 32.19 -16.79
N ARG A 238 -3.68 31.12 -17.60
CA ARG A 238 -4.21 29.80 -17.24
C ARG A 238 -3.19 29.06 -16.39
N HIS A 239 -3.68 28.47 -15.31
CA HIS A 239 -2.93 27.57 -14.44
C HIS A 239 -3.45 26.16 -14.61
N VAL A 240 -2.62 25.18 -14.29
CA VAL A 240 -2.96 23.76 -14.34
C VAL A 240 -2.72 23.14 -12.99
N VAL A 241 -3.72 22.40 -12.48
CA VAL A 241 -3.58 21.55 -11.29
C VAL A 241 -3.47 20.12 -11.75
N THR A 242 -2.47 19.43 -11.23
CA THR A 242 -2.25 18.01 -11.47
C THR A 242 -2.41 17.26 -10.16
N VAL A 243 -3.27 16.24 -10.14
CA VAL A 243 -3.45 15.36 -8.98
C VAL A 243 -2.95 13.97 -9.34
N LYS A 244 -2.05 13.41 -8.53
CA LYS A 244 -1.49 12.07 -8.73
C LYS A 244 -1.51 11.28 -7.44
N GLY A 245 -2.01 10.05 -7.47
CA GLY A 245 -1.79 9.11 -6.37
C GLY A 245 -0.37 8.55 -6.40
N VAL A 246 0.25 8.43 -5.24
CA VAL A 246 1.61 7.90 -5.07
C VAL A 246 1.67 6.89 -3.93
N ASP A 247 2.65 6.01 -3.99
CA ASP A 247 2.96 5.04 -2.94
C ASP A 247 3.75 5.70 -1.79
N GLU A 248 4.14 4.92 -0.78
CA GLU A 248 4.88 5.37 0.41
C GLU A 248 6.21 6.07 0.10
N ASP A 249 6.83 5.77 -1.04
CA ASP A 249 8.07 6.41 -1.50
C ASP A 249 7.86 7.77 -2.20
N ASN A 250 6.62 8.27 -2.26
CA ASN A 250 6.21 9.53 -2.91
C ASN A 250 6.58 9.62 -4.41
N SER A 251 6.99 8.52 -5.05
CA SER A 251 7.48 8.52 -6.43
C SER A 251 6.78 7.47 -7.31
N THR A 252 6.39 6.35 -6.72
CA THR A 252 5.74 5.24 -7.41
C THR A 252 4.27 5.57 -7.64
N PRO A 253 3.77 5.56 -8.88
CA PRO A 253 2.37 5.88 -9.16
C PRO A 253 1.42 4.84 -8.57
N ALA A 254 0.42 5.32 -7.83
CA ALA A 254 -0.65 4.51 -7.23
C ALA A 254 -2.01 4.98 -7.76
N SER A 255 -2.76 4.05 -8.37
CA SER A 255 -4.08 4.35 -8.95
C SER A 255 -5.18 3.89 -8.00
N PHE A 256 -5.78 4.86 -7.29
CA PHE A 256 -6.90 4.65 -6.38
C PHE A 256 -8.03 5.69 -6.55
N LEU A 257 -7.81 6.69 -7.41
CA LEU A 257 -8.80 7.72 -7.76
C LEU A 257 -9.56 7.29 -9.01
N ARG A 258 -10.88 7.48 -8.99
CA ARG A 258 -11.77 7.31 -10.12
C ARG A 258 -11.99 8.63 -10.86
N THR A 259 -12.24 9.71 -10.11
CA THR A 259 -12.43 11.04 -10.69
C THR A 259 -11.84 12.13 -9.80
N VAL A 260 -11.41 13.22 -10.43
CA VAL A 260 -11.01 14.46 -9.76
C VAL A 260 -11.85 15.60 -10.31
N LYS A 261 -12.47 16.35 -9.41
CA LYS A 261 -13.32 17.50 -9.69
C LYS A 261 -12.66 18.76 -9.13
N LEU A 262 -12.49 19.78 -9.96
CA LEU A 262 -12.07 21.11 -9.52
C LEU A 262 -13.28 22.04 -9.46
N VAL A 263 -13.46 22.70 -8.33
CA VAL A 263 -14.47 23.74 -8.11
C VAL A 263 -13.76 25.07 -7.86
N THR A 264 -14.02 26.07 -8.71
CA THR A 264 -13.50 27.44 -8.56
C THR A 264 -14.64 28.41 -8.24
N ALA A 265 -14.33 29.51 -7.55
CA ALA A 265 -15.31 30.55 -7.23
C ALA A 265 -15.98 31.09 -8.50
N GLY A 266 -17.31 30.94 -8.61
CA GLY A 266 -18.10 31.44 -9.73
C GLY A 266 -18.02 30.63 -11.04
N GLY A 267 -17.29 29.51 -11.08
CA GLY A 267 -17.12 28.67 -12.28
C GLY A 267 -17.98 27.40 -12.28
N ARG A 268 -18.23 26.83 -13.47
CA ARG A 268 -18.73 25.44 -13.57
C ARG A 268 -17.63 24.46 -13.15
N PRO A 269 -17.96 23.41 -12.38
CA PRO A 269 -16.97 22.43 -11.96
C PRO A 269 -16.39 21.68 -13.16
N ARG A 270 -15.08 21.48 -13.13
CA ARG A 270 -14.34 20.68 -14.14
C ARG A 270 -14.09 19.30 -13.57
N ILE A 271 -14.31 18.25 -14.37
CA ILE A 271 -14.18 16.85 -13.92
C ILE A 271 -13.29 16.10 -14.90
N VAL A 272 -12.29 15.39 -14.38
CA VAL A 272 -11.45 14.44 -15.12
C VAL A 272 -11.66 13.05 -14.55
N LYS A 273 -11.83 12.06 -15.44
CA LYS A 273 -12.16 10.66 -15.09
C LYS A 273 -11.08 9.65 -15.46
N THR A 274 -9.98 10.11 -16.03
CA THR A 274 -8.89 9.28 -16.55
C THR A 274 -7.56 9.88 -16.15
N GLU A 275 -6.66 9.05 -15.63
CA GLU A 275 -5.29 9.46 -15.36
C GLU A 275 -4.55 9.82 -16.67
N PRO A 276 -3.67 10.84 -16.66
CA PRO A 276 -3.36 11.74 -15.54
C PRO A 276 -4.47 12.78 -15.27
N PHE A 277 -4.75 13.06 -13.99
CA PHE A 277 -5.78 14.05 -13.60
C PHE A 277 -5.23 15.47 -13.69
N VAL A 278 -5.39 16.09 -14.86
CA VAL A 278 -4.89 17.44 -15.16
C VAL A 278 -6.08 18.37 -15.44
N LEU A 279 -6.24 19.42 -14.62
CA LEU A 279 -7.35 20.37 -14.74
C LEU A 279 -6.82 21.80 -14.88
N GLY A 280 -7.20 22.49 -15.96
CA GLY A 280 -6.90 23.91 -16.08
C GLY A 280 -7.84 24.77 -15.23
N TRP A 281 -7.38 25.92 -14.75
CA TRP A 281 -8.21 26.97 -14.18
C TRP A 281 -7.67 28.37 -14.53
N ARG A 282 -8.48 29.40 -14.26
CA ARG A 282 -8.07 30.80 -14.36
C ARG A 282 -8.08 31.37 -12.96
N GLY A 283 -6.91 31.73 -12.46
CA GLY A 283 -6.72 32.32 -11.15
C GLY A 283 -5.95 33.62 -11.29
N LYS A 284 -6.15 34.59 -10.40
CA LYS A 284 -5.40 35.85 -10.38
C LYS A 284 -4.09 35.68 -9.59
N ILE A 285 -3.34 34.64 -9.92
CA ILE A 285 -2.15 34.26 -9.15
C ILE A 285 -0.95 34.98 -9.75
N GLY A 286 -0.44 35.97 -9.02
CA GLY A 286 0.70 36.79 -9.45
C GLY A 286 0.37 37.94 -10.40
N GLU A 287 -0.89 38.36 -10.52
CA GLU A 287 -1.24 39.65 -11.17
C GLU A 287 -1.00 40.80 -10.18
N MET A 288 -0.05 41.69 -10.49
CA MET A 288 0.06 42.99 -9.81
C MET A 288 -1.18 43.81 -10.15
N GLU A 289 -1.86 44.38 -9.15
CA GLU A 289 -2.81 45.45 -9.44
C GLU A 289 -1.98 46.67 -9.84
N GLU A 290 -2.12 47.14 -11.08
CA GLU A 290 -1.76 48.52 -11.39
C GLU A 290 -2.66 49.41 -10.52
N GLU A 291 -2.08 50.05 -9.51
CA GLU A 291 -2.77 51.11 -8.78
C GLU A 291 -3.23 52.17 -9.79
N GLN A 292 -4.53 52.17 -10.07
CA GLN A 292 -5.16 53.27 -10.78
C GLN A 292 -5.10 54.50 -9.86
N ASN A 293 -4.16 55.41 -10.18
CA ASN A 293 -4.14 56.82 -9.80
C ASN A 293 -4.71 57.15 -8.41
N GLY A 294 -3.88 57.07 -7.38
CA GLY A 294 -4.18 57.61 -6.06
C GLY A 294 -2.92 57.99 -5.31
N SER A 295 -2.50 59.25 -5.45
CA SER A 295 -1.53 60.00 -4.64
C SER A 295 -0.53 59.20 -3.76
N LEU A 296 0.76 59.33 -4.11
CA LEU A 296 1.92 59.01 -3.28
C LEU A 296 1.76 59.50 -1.82
N ALA A 297 1.46 58.58 -0.90
CA ALA A 297 1.70 58.76 0.53
C ALA A 297 1.91 57.39 1.20
N GLU A 298 3.19 57.10 1.47
CA GLU A 298 3.71 56.20 2.51
C GLU A 298 3.14 54.76 2.61
N CYS A 299 3.57 53.89 1.71
CA CYS A 299 3.55 52.43 1.95
C CYS A 299 4.95 51.95 2.34
N ARG A 300 5.08 51.36 3.52
CA ARG A 300 6.31 50.74 4.05
C ARG A 300 6.78 49.59 3.15
N ALA A 301 8.08 49.47 2.96
CA ALA A 301 8.74 48.60 1.98
C ALA A 301 8.81 47.09 2.32
N ASP A 302 7.98 46.54 3.20
CA ASP A 302 8.17 45.16 3.72
C ASP A 302 6.94 44.23 3.68
N GLU A 303 5.85 44.56 2.97
CA GLU A 303 4.72 43.64 2.81
C GLU A 303 4.62 43.08 1.39
N VAL A 304 5.39 42.02 1.10
CA VAL A 304 5.17 41.16 -0.06
C VAL A 304 3.80 40.47 0.12
N ARG A 305 2.75 41.03 -0.48
CA ARG A 305 1.41 40.40 -0.52
C ARG A 305 1.44 39.17 -1.42
N VAL A 306 1.77 38.01 -0.83
CA VAL A 306 1.59 36.71 -1.50
C VAL A 306 0.10 36.50 -1.76
N LYS A 307 -0.35 36.66 -3.02
CA LYS A 307 -1.71 36.27 -3.43
C LYS A 307 -1.79 34.74 -3.42
N SER A 308 -2.35 34.17 -2.36
CA SER A 308 -2.71 32.75 -2.29
C SER A 308 -4.16 32.54 -2.74
N GLU A 309 -4.41 31.52 -3.56
CA GLU A 309 -5.75 31.10 -3.96
C GLU A 309 -6.01 29.68 -3.46
N THR A 310 -7.16 29.44 -2.83
CA THR A 310 -7.55 28.10 -2.35
C THR A 310 -8.47 27.45 -3.37
N LEU A 311 -8.08 26.26 -3.83
CA LEU A 311 -8.83 25.41 -4.74
C LEU A 311 -9.54 24.31 -3.95
N THR A 312 -10.80 24.07 -4.30
CA THR A 312 -11.58 22.94 -3.79
C THR A 312 -11.50 21.78 -4.78
N LEU A 313 -10.87 20.68 -4.37
CA LEU A 313 -10.73 19.45 -5.13
C LEU A 313 -11.65 18.36 -4.57
N GLY A 314 -12.67 17.96 -5.34
CA GLY A 314 -13.48 16.79 -5.05
C GLY A 314 -12.80 15.52 -5.59
N LEU A 315 -12.48 14.60 -4.69
CA LEU A 315 -11.83 13.32 -5.00
C LEU A 315 -12.86 12.19 -4.90
N GLU A 316 -13.05 11.44 -5.98
CA GLU A 316 -13.81 10.19 -5.94
C GLU A 316 -12.85 9.01 -6.09
N PHE A 317 -12.98 8.02 -5.20
CA PHE A 317 -12.12 6.84 -5.16
C PHE A 317 -12.71 5.69 -5.98
N MET A 318 -11.87 4.70 -6.29
CA MET A 318 -12.30 3.47 -6.96
C MET A 318 -13.29 2.66 -6.09
N GLY A 319 -13.30 2.88 -4.77
CA GLY A 319 -14.27 2.30 -3.84
C GLY A 319 -13.90 0.91 -3.34
N ASN A 320 -12.63 0.51 -3.47
CA ASN A 320 -12.14 -0.80 -3.06
C ASN A 320 -12.33 -1.03 -1.54
N TYR A 321 -12.43 0.02 -0.73
CA TYR A 321 -12.75 -0.08 0.70
C TYR A 321 -14.03 0.67 1.09
N GLY A 322 -14.85 1.04 0.09
CA GLY A 322 -16.03 1.86 0.31
C GLY A 322 -15.72 3.31 0.71
N GLU A 323 -14.56 3.84 0.29
CA GLU A 323 -14.18 5.22 0.60
C GLU A 323 -15.21 6.22 0.05
N PRO A 324 -15.81 7.09 0.90
CA PRO A 324 -16.68 8.15 0.41
C PRO A 324 -15.85 9.23 -0.29
N SER A 325 -16.50 10.02 -1.15
CA SER A 325 -15.86 11.18 -1.77
C SER A 325 -15.24 12.10 -0.72
N PHE A 326 -14.09 12.69 -1.04
CA PHE A 326 -13.35 13.58 -0.15
C PHE A 326 -13.19 14.95 -0.79
N GLU A 327 -13.44 16.01 -0.03
CA GLU A 327 -13.20 17.38 -0.48
C GLU A 327 -11.87 17.89 0.12
N LEU A 328 -10.90 18.14 -0.75
CA LEU A 328 -9.58 18.61 -0.39
C LEU A 328 -9.44 20.10 -0.70
N GLN A 329 -9.05 20.88 0.31
CA GLN A 329 -8.73 22.30 0.19
C GLN A 329 -7.23 22.46 -0.09
N HIS A 330 -6.87 22.90 -1.29
CA HIS A 330 -5.48 23.08 -1.71
C HIS A 330 -5.16 24.57 -1.90
N THR A 331 -4.21 25.09 -1.13
CA THR A 331 -3.80 26.50 -1.24
C THR A 331 -2.59 26.61 -2.16
N VAL A 332 -2.78 27.31 -3.27
CA VAL A 332 -1.72 27.61 -4.23
C VAL A 332 -0.91 28.79 -3.71
N ARG A 333 0.40 28.61 -3.60
CA ARG A 333 1.36 29.67 -3.25
C ARG A 333 2.36 29.82 -4.39
N VAL A 334 2.59 31.04 -4.83
CA VAL A 334 3.65 31.35 -5.80
C VAL A 334 4.79 32.01 -5.05
N SER A 335 5.94 31.35 -5.02
CA SER A 335 7.22 31.97 -4.66
C SER A 335 7.66 32.84 -5.84
N MET A 336 7.88 34.14 -5.60
CA MET A 336 8.64 34.97 -6.53
C MET A 336 10.12 34.62 -6.36
N PRO A 337 10.92 34.52 -7.45
CA PRO A 337 12.36 34.35 -7.31
C PRO A 337 12.99 35.60 -6.68
N ASP A 338 13.95 35.40 -5.77
CA ASP A 338 14.60 36.48 -5.00
C ASP A 338 15.53 37.40 -5.82
N ASN A 339 15.65 37.23 -7.15
CA ASN A 339 16.64 37.98 -7.94
C ASN A 339 16.17 38.27 -9.38
N GLU A 340 15.79 39.52 -9.65
CA GLU A 340 15.37 40.03 -10.98
C GLU A 340 16.54 40.29 -11.96
N SER A 341 17.71 39.66 -11.79
CA SER A 341 18.89 40.02 -12.58
C SER A 341 19.20 39.13 -13.78
N ASP A 342 18.41 38.08 -14.06
CA ASP A 342 18.71 37.16 -15.18
C ASP A 342 17.48 36.86 -16.07
N PRO A 343 17.37 37.49 -17.26
CA PRO A 343 16.21 37.36 -18.15
C PRO A 343 16.06 35.98 -18.79
N GLU A 344 16.99 35.04 -18.60
CA GLU A 344 16.81 33.63 -19.02
C GLU A 344 16.12 32.75 -17.96
N THR A 345 16.06 33.18 -16.69
CA THR A 345 15.40 32.42 -15.61
C THR A 345 13.89 32.70 -15.47
N SER A 346 13.35 33.67 -16.20
CA SER A 346 11.95 34.09 -16.10
C SER A 346 10.93 33.12 -16.74
N GLN A 347 11.37 32.03 -17.37
CA GLN A 347 10.49 31.06 -18.06
C GLN A 347 10.12 29.83 -17.23
N HIS A 348 10.71 29.63 -16.05
CA HIS A 348 10.39 28.50 -15.17
C HIS A 348 9.79 28.99 -13.86
N ARG A 349 8.51 29.38 -13.89
CA ARG A 349 7.72 29.49 -12.65
C ARG A 349 7.71 28.10 -11.99
N GLN A 350 8.20 28.03 -10.76
CA GLN A 350 8.43 26.79 -10.03
C GLN A 350 7.12 26.04 -9.80
N VAL A 351 7.12 24.73 -10.10
CA VAL A 351 5.99 23.83 -9.80
C VAL A 351 5.86 23.72 -8.29
N ALA A 352 4.89 24.41 -7.70
CA ALA A 352 4.54 24.18 -6.30
C ALA A 352 3.77 22.86 -6.22
N SER A 353 4.36 21.86 -5.56
CA SER A 353 3.71 20.58 -5.29
C SER A 353 3.53 20.38 -3.78
N THR A 354 2.43 19.75 -3.40
CA THR A 354 2.12 19.46 -2.00
C THR A 354 1.72 18.00 -1.89
N VAL A 355 2.28 17.31 -0.89
CA VAL A 355 1.94 15.92 -0.58
C VAL A 355 0.84 15.92 0.49
N TYR A 356 -0.21 15.16 0.23
CA TYR A 356 -1.30 14.93 1.17
C TYR A 356 -1.38 13.45 1.51
N GLU A 357 -1.54 13.12 2.78
CA GLU A 357 -1.90 11.78 3.22
C GLU A 357 -3.32 11.79 3.79
N LEU A 358 -4.24 11.06 3.15
CA LEU A 358 -5.60 10.87 3.61
C LEU A 358 -5.70 9.53 4.33
N VAL A 359 -6.29 9.53 5.54
CA VAL A 359 -6.44 8.33 6.36
C VAL A 359 -7.93 7.98 6.50
N TYR A 360 -8.31 6.79 6.04
CA TYR A 360 -9.69 6.30 6.06
C TYR A 360 -9.83 5.06 6.94
N ASN A 361 -10.90 5.02 7.73
CA ASN A 361 -11.25 3.87 8.55
C ASN A 361 -12.40 3.08 7.87
N PRO A 362 -12.11 1.92 7.26
CA PRO A 362 -13.12 1.13 6.55
C PRO A 362 -14.13 0.45 7.48
N ARG A 363 -13.86 0.37 8.79
CA ARG A 363 -14.78 -0.28 9.74
C ARG A 363 -15.97 0.59 10.10
N ASN A 364 -15.79 1.90 10.15
CA ASN A 364 -16.86 2.85 10.49
C ASN A 364 -17.22 3.80 9.33
N GLY A 365 -16.52 3.72 8.19
CA GLY A 365 -16.83 4.51 7.00
C GLY A 365 -16.43 5.98 7.10
N THR A 366 -15.42 6.32 7.91
CA THR A 366 -15.05 7.73 8.18
C THR A 366 -13.62 8.06 7.79
N TRP A 367 -13.43 9.29 7.31
CA TRP A 367 -12.11 9.90 7.18
C TRP A 367 -11.64 10.37 8.55
N VAL A 368 -10.42 9.99 8.94
CA VAL A 368 -9.82 10.33 10.23
C VAL A 368 -9.10 11.69 10.17
N GLY A 369 -8.63 12.08 8.98
CA GLY A 369 -8.02 13.38 8.72
C GLY A 369 -7.17 13.38 7.44
N SER A 370 -6.69 14.56 7.08
CA SER A 370 -5.62 14.77 6.09
C SER A 370 -4.39 15.33 6.81
N LEU A 371 -3.25 14.67 6.73
CA LEU A 371 -1.98 15.21 7.21
C LEU A 371 -1.28 15.96 6.06
N TYR A 372 -0.85 17.18 6.34
CA TYR A 372 0.10 17.92 5.50
C TYR A 372 1.50 17.35 5.77
N MET A 373 2.22 16.91 4.74
CA MET A 373 3.62 16.48 4.84
C MET A 373 4.54 17.45 4.14
#